data_AF-A0A7S1Q782-F1
#
_entry.id   AF-A0A7S1Q782-F1
#
_cell.length_a   1.000
_cell.length_b   1.000
_cell.length_c   1.000
_cell.angle_alpha   90.00
_cell.angle_beta   90.00
_cell.angle_gamma   90.00
#
_symmetry.space_group_name_H-M   'P 1'
#
loop_
_entity.id
_entity.type
_entity.pdbx_description
1 polymer ?
#
loop_
_entity_poly.entity_id
_entity_poly.type
_entity_poly.pdbx_seq_one_letter_code
_entity_poly.pdbx_strand_id
1 'polypeptide(L)'
;GSVLYWLRASPMRHVLITGEPGVGKTTVFLAALHELKQSGAALFAAPTGFVTNEIRGSGGRGPRVGFEIETIPDGVRARLASVADARTGAAPQGAAATVGRYDVHLQAVANTGVPAVLAYRQHLRSRRGAGAAGPTPLVAVDEIGKMECLCADFAPAVRRTLDDPDVTVLATVAAAGRGFIEEVKLRRDVHVFTVTRANRDDAPASVAALLRRARAHIGAD
;
A
#
# COMPACT_ATOMS: atom_id res chain seq x y z
N GLY A 1 30.21 27.75 -21.19
CA GLY A 1 30.36 26.41 -20.61
C GLY A 1 29.41 26.28 -19.45
N SER A 2 28.25 25.70 -19.71
CA SER A 2 27.07 25.72 -18.85
C SER A 2 27.19 24.68 -17.74
N VAL A 3 27.31 25.12 -16.48
CA VAL A 3 27.17 24.25 -15.30
C VAL A 3 26.06 24.83 -14.43
N LEU A 4 24.83 24.76 -14.93
CA LEU A 4 23.62 24.79 -14.11
C LEU A 4 23.05 23.39 -14.13
N TYR A 5 23.60 22.53 -13.28
CA TYR A 5 22.92 21.30 -12.88
C TYR A 5 21.67 21.71 -12.10
N TRP A 6 20.56 21.86 -12.80
CA TRP A 6 19.25 21.89 -12.16
C TRP A 6 19.11 20.58 -11.39
N LEU A 7 19.15 20.64 -10.06
CA LEU A 7 18.47 19.67 -9.22
C LEU A 7 16.97 19.80 -9.55
N ARG A 8 16.52 19.17 -10.64
CA ARG A 8 15.10 18.87 -10.80
C ARG A 8 14.75 18.04 -9.57
N ALA A 9 13.97 18.61 -8.65
CA ALA A 9 13.30 17.81 -7.63
C ALA A 9 12.65 16.64 -8.37
N SER A 10 12.95 15.41 -7.96
CA SER A 10 12.35 14.23 -8.58
C SER A 10 10.84 14.43 -8.58
N PRO A 11 10.15 14.27 -9.72
CA PRO A 11 8.72 14.48 -9.75
C PRO A 11 8.05 13.53 -8.76
N MET A 12 7.06 14.06 -8.04
CA MET A 12 6.28 13.27 -7.10
C MET A 12 5.52 12.19 -7.89
N ARG A 13 5.74 10.90 -7.59
CA ARG A 13 5.12 9.78 -8.32
C ARG A 13 4.27 8.88 -7.44
N HIS A 14 4.54 8.85 -6.14
CA HIS A 14 3.89 7.96 -5.19
C HIS A 14 3.27 8.75 -4.05
N VAL A 15 2.23 8.20 -3.43
CA VAL A 15 1.57 8.80 -2.26
C VAL A 15 1.53 7.78 -1.14
N LEU A 16 2.07 8.15 0.01
CA LEU A 16 1.98 7.39 1.25
C LEU A 16 1.07 8.11 2.23
N ILE A 17 0.05 7.42 2.73
CA ILE A 17 -0.83 7.91 3.79
C ILE A 17 -0.25 7.48 5.14
N THR A 18 0.02 8.43 6.02
CA THR A 18 0.44 8.14 7.41
C THR A 18 -0.47 8.83 8.41
N GLY A 19 -0.28 8.53 9.69
CA GLY A 19 -1.11 9.07 10.76
C GLY A 19 -1.27 8.08 11.92
N GLU A 20 -1.77 8.60 13.03
CA GLU A 20 -1.93 7.86 14.29
C GLU A 20 -2.71 6.54 14.10
N PRO A 21 -2.38 5.48 14.85
CA PRO A 21 -3.18 4.26 14.87
C PRO A 21 -4.66 4.56 15.14
N GLY A 22 -5.56 3.98 14.35
CA GLY A 22 -7.00 4.17 14.49
C GLY A 22 -7.56 5.50 13.97
N VAL A 23 -6.75 6.39 13.38
CA VAL A 23 -7.25 7.65 12.78
C VAL A 23 -8.13 7.45 11.54
N GLY A 24 -8.12 6.25 10.95
CA GLY A 24 -8.92 5.90 9.77
C GLY A 24 -8.15 5.92 8.45
N LYS A 25 -6.83 5.63 8.46
CA LYS A 25 -5.99 5.56 7.25
C LYS A 25 -6.56 4.65 6.17
N THR A 26 -6.92 3.41 6.52
CA THR A 26 -7.57 2.44 5.62
C THR A 26 -8.85 3.01 5.00
N THR A 27 -9.67 3.71 5.78
CA THR A 27 -10.88 4.38 5.26
C THR A 27 -10.52 5.43 4.21
N VAL A 28 -9.55 6.30 4.50
CA VAL A 28 -9.10 7.34 3.56
C VAL A 28 -8.50 6.72 2.30
N PHE A 29 -7.69 5.67 2.46
CA PHE A 29 -7.08 4.92 1.37
C PHE A 29 -8.12 4.34 0.41
N LEU A 30 -9.12 3.62 0.95
CA LEU A 30 -10.20 3.02 0.16
C LEU A 30 -11.06 4.10 -0.51
N ALA A 31 -11.39 5.16 0.21
CA ALA A 31 -12.18 6.27 -0.33
C ALA A 31 -11.43 7.00 -1.45
N ALA A 32 -10.11 7.19 -1.35
CA ALA A 32 -9.31 7.80 -2.41
C ALA A 32 -9.29 6.94 -3.69
N LEU A 33 -9.20 5.61 -3.56
CA LEU A 33 -9.33 4.70 -4.71
C LEU A 33 -10.71 4.79 -5.37
N HIS A 34 -11.76 4.92 -4.55
CA HIS A 34 -13.13 5.09 -5.03
C HIS A 34 -13.32 6.42 -5.78
N GLU A 35 -12.82 7.53 -5.22
CA GLU A 35 -12.81 8.86 -5.84
C GLU A 35 -12.11 8.87 -7.21
N LEU A 36 -10.97 8.18 -7.31
CA LEU A 36 -10.26 8.02 -8.59
C LEU A 36 -11.11 7.28 -9.62
N LYS A 37 -11.76 6.19 -9.22
CA LYS A 37 -12.64 5.40 -10.09
C LYS A 37 -13.84 6.21 -10.59
N GLN A 38 -14.45 7.05 -9.73
CA GLN A 38 -15.61 7.86 -10.10
C GLN A 38 -15.27 9.02 -11.04
N SER A 39 -14.04 9.53 -11.00
CA SER A 39 -13.64 10.68 -11.81
C SER A 39 -13.56 10.44 -13.34
N GLY A 40 -13.85 9.22 -13.82
CA GLY A 40 -14.12 8.91 -15.23
C GLY A 40 -12.94 9.01 -16.20
N ALA A 41 -11.84 9.65 -15.80
CA ALA A 41 -10.60 9.68 -16.57
C ALA A 41 -9.87 8.35 -16.34
N ALA A 42 -9.61 7.59 -17.42
CA ALA A 42 -8.81 6.35 -17.41
C ALA A 42 -7.32 6.62 -17.15
N LEU A 43 -7.04 7.35 -16.06
CA LEU A 43 -5.71 7.74 -15.66
C LEU A 43 -4.92 6.52 -15.22
N PHE A 44 -5.56 5.70 -14.40
CA PHE A 44 -4.96 4.50 -13.87
C PHE A 44 -5.66 3.25 -14.42
N ALA A 45 -4.89 2.18 -14.58
CA ALA A 45 -5.45 0.85 -14.74
C ALA A 45 -6.20 0.45 -13.45
N ALA A 46 -6.95 -0.65 -13.49
CA ALA A 46 -7.51 -1.22 -12.28
C ALA A 46 -6.39 -1.41 -11.23
N PRO A 47 -6.58 -0.97 -9.98
CA PRO A 47 -5.54 -1.11 -8.97
C PRO A 47 -5.19 -2.59 -8.74
N THR A 48 -3.93 -2.84 -8.45
CA THR A 48 -3.43 -4.13 -7.95
C THR A 48 -2.85 -3.95 -6.56
N GLY A 49 -2.72 -5.02 -5.78
CA GLY A 49 -2.15 -4.97 -4.44
C GLY A 49 -3.12 -5.54 -3.42
N PHE A 50 -3.12 -5.01 -2.20
CA PHE A 50 -3.98 -5.54 -1.15
C PHE A 50 -4.35 -4.49 -0.10
N VAL A 51 -5.37 -4.82 0.66
CA VAL A 51 -5.78 -4.10 1.87
C VAL A 51 -5.73 -5.02 3.07
N THR A 52 -5.57 -4.44 4.26
CA THR A 52 -5.51 -5.17 5.52
C THR A 52 -6.76 -4.89 6.33
N ASN A 53 -7.55 -5.93 6.56
CA ASN A 53 -8.79 -5.86 7.32
C ASN A 53 -8.58 -6.32 8.76
N GLU A 54 -9.18 -5.61 9.72
CA GLU A 54 -9.23 -6.07 11.11
C GLU A 54 -10.23 -7.22 11.26
N ILE A 55 -9.79 -8.34 11.86
CA ILE A 55 -10.69 -9.40 12.30
C ILE A 55 -11.09 -9.10 13.74
N ARG A 56 -12.38 -8.91 13.99
CA ARG A 56 -12.95 -8.68 15.33
C ARG A 56 -13.80 -9.85 15.76
N GLY A 57 -13.70 -10.22 17.05
CA GLY A 57 -14.55 -11.26 17.63
C GLY A 57 -16.04 -10.90 17.54
N SER A 58 -16.91 -11.89 17.73
CA SER A 58 -18.36 -11.69 17.94
C SER A 58 -19.04 -10.80 16.88
N GLY A 59 -19.01 -11.22 15.60
CA GLY A 59 -19.74 -10.54 14.52
C GLY A 59 -19.33 -9.08 14.28
N GLY A 60 -18.06 -8.73 14.54
CA GLY A 60 -17.51 -7.40 14.27
C GLY A 60 -17.54 -6.41 15.44
N ARG A 61 -18.20 -6.75 16.56
CA ARG A 61 -18.34 -5.85 17.73
C ARG A 61 -17.41 -6.19 18.89
N GLY A 62 -16.67 -7.28 18.80
CA GLY A 62 -15.73 -7.74 19.83
C GLY A 62 -14.31 -7.16 19.70
N PRO A 63 -13.39 -7.61 20.58
CA PRO A 63 -11.98 -7.23 20.51
C PRO A 63 -11.37 -7.69 19.17
N ARG A 64 -10.35 -6.96 18.70
CA ARG A 64 -9.59 -7.33 17.51
C ARG A 64 -8.78 -8.61 17.74
N VAL A 65 -9.18 -9.69 17.10
CA VAL A 65 -8.58 -11.03 17.24
C VAL A 65 -7.54 -11.35 16.15
N GLY A 66 -7.45 -10.52 15.11
CA GLY A 66 -6.46 -10.73 14.05
C GLY A 66 -6.53 -9.70 12.94
N PHE A 67 -5.82 -10.01 11.86
CA PHE A 67 -5.75 -9.22 10.63
C PHE A 67 -5.79 -10.17 9.42
N GLU A 68 -6.37 -9.70 8.33
CA GLU A 68 -6.49 -10.42 7.05
C GLU A 68 -6.02 -9.53 5.91
N ILE A 69 -5.17 -10.07 5.04
CA ILE A 69 -4.85 -9.50 3.72
C ILE A 69 -6.01 -9.86 2.80
N GLU A 70 -6.53 -8.89 2.06
CA GLU A 70 -7.46 -9.07 0.95
C GLU A 70 -6.89 -8.43 -0.31
N THR A 71 -6.64 -9.22 -1.35
CA THR A 71 -6.05 -8.74 -2.60
C THR A 71 -7.05 -7.96 -3.46
N ILE A 72 -6.53 -7.06 -4.27
CA ILE A 72 -7.29 -6.27 -5.23
C ILE A 72 -6.73 -6.57 -6.64
N PRO A 73 -7.58 -6.77 -7.65
CA PRO A 73 -9.05 -6.72 -7.61
C PRO A 73 -9.73 -8.06 -7.32
N ASP A 74 -8.98 -9.15 -7.17
CA ASP A 74 -9.48 -10.52 -7.14
C ASP A 74 -10.04 -10.99 -5.78
N GLY A 75 -9.82 -10.24 -4.70
CA GLY A 75 -10.47 -10.48 -3.40
C GLY A 75 -9.97 -11.73 -2.67
N VAL A 76 -8.78 -12.24 -3.03
CA VAL A 76 -8.18 -13.40 -2.35
C VAL A 76 -7.79 -12.99 -0.94
N ARG A 77 -8.21 -13.82 0.03
CA ARG A 77 -8.02 -13.54 1.46
C ARG A 77 -7.02 -14.48 2.10
N ALA A 78 -6.15 -13.92 2.94
CA ALA A 78 -5.18 -14.67 3.71
C ALA A 78 -5.00 -14.06 5.10
N ARG A 79 -5.01 -14.88 6.15
CA ARG A 79 -4.88 -14.43 7.53
C ARG A 79 -3.44 -13.96 7.79
N LEU A 80 -3.25 -12.67 8.01
CA LEU A 80 -1.96 -12.03 8.27
C LEU A 80 -1.50 -12.25 9.71
N ALA A 81 -2.40 -12.09 10.67
CA ALA A 81 -2.07 -12.19 12.08
C ALA A 81 -3.25 -12.71 12.90
N SER A 82 -2.96 -13.39 14.00
CA SER A 82 -3.97 -13.79 14.97
C SER A 82 -3.43 -13.81 16.39
N VAL A 83 -4.32 -13.69 17.36
CA VAL A 83 -3.99 -14.00 18.75
C VAL A 83 -3.84 -15.52 18.94
N ALA A 84 -2.93 -15.93 19.82
CA ALA A 84 -2.81 -17.32 20.24
C ALA A 84 -4.14 -17.85 20.82
N ASP A 85 -4.43 -19.14 20.66
CA ASP A 85 -5.61 -19.74 21.30
C ASP A 85 -5.37 -19.77 22.81
N ALA A 86 -6.18 -19.00 23.55
CA ALA A 86 -6.08 -18.89 25.01
C ALA A 86 -6.28 -20.23 25.73
N ARG A 87 -6.88 -21.24 25.08
CA ARG A 87 -7.10 -22.58 25.66
C ARG A 87 -5.89 -23.49 25.54
N THR A 88 -5.05 -23.31 24.53
CA THR A 88 -3.90 -24.20 24.28
C THR A 88 -2.56 -23.51 24.53
N GLY A 89 -2.53 -22.17 24.57
CA GLY A 89 -1.30 -21.38 24.71
C GLY A 89 -0.31 -21.56 23.56
N ALA A 90 -0.67 -22.36 22.54
CA ALA A 90 0.18 -22.67 21.42
C ALA A 90 0.06 -21.59 20.34
N ALA A 91 1.20 -21.18 19.79
CA ALA A 91 1.23 -20.35 18.60
C ALA A 91 0.50 -21.08 17.45
N PRO A 92 -0.29 -20.37 16.62
CA PRO A 92 -0.91 -20.96 15.43
C PRO A 92 0.14 -21.61 14.54
N GLN A 93 -0.16 -22.79 13.98
CA GLN A 93 0.70 -23.41 12.97
C GLN A 93 0.92 -22.43 11.79
N GLY A 94 2.18 -22.15 11.47
CA GLY A 94 2.57 -21.22 10.41
C GLY A 94 2.93 -19.79 10.87
N ALA A 95 2.75 -19.47 12.16
CA ALA A 95 3.27 -18.23 12.73
C ALA A 95 4.79 -18.27 12.85
N ALA A 96 5.48 -17.28 12.27
CA ALA A 96 6.95 -17.25 12.22
C ALA A 96 7.57 -16.03 12.93
N ALA A 97 6.74 -15.09 13.41
CA ALA A 97 7.17 -13.92 14.18
C ALA A 97 5.99 -13.35 15.00
N THR A 98 6.27 -12.46 15.95
CA THR A 98 5.25 -11.82 16.79
C THR A 98 5.33 -10.30 16.76
N VAL A 99 4.17 -9.64 16.83
CA VAL A 99 4.03 -8.19 16.99
C VAL A 99 2.99 -7.89 18.06
N GLY A 100 3.46 -7.48 19.25
CA GLY A 100 2.59 -7.36 20.42
C GLY A 100 2.00 -8.73 20.77
N ARG A 101 0.66 -8.81 20.84
CA ARG A 101 -0.06 -10.07 21.11
C ARG A 101 -0.39 -10.91 19.87
N TYR A 102 0.07 -10.48 18.70
CA TYR A 102 -0.30 -11.11 17.43
C TYR A 102 0.84 -11.96 16.91
N ASP A 103 0.51 -13.22 16.62
CA ASP A 103 1.33 -14.15 15.85
C ASP A 103 1.15 -13.85 14.37
N VAL A 104 2.24 -13.53 13.67
CA VAL A 104 2.26 -13.11 12.27
C VAL A 104 2.55 -14.31 11.35
N HIS A 105 1.66 -14.51 10.39
CA HIS A 105 1.73 -15.55 9.37
C HIS A 105 2.49 -15.05 8.16
N LEU A 106 3.83 -15.14 8.19
CA LEU A 106 4.68 -14.59 7.11
C LEU A 106 4.40 -15.21 5.74
N GLN A 107 3.90 -16.46 5.71
CA GLN A 107 3.47 -17.12 4.48
C GLN A 107 2.26 -16.45 3.82
N ALA A 108 1.38 -15.80 4.58
CA ALA A 108 0.29 -15.01 4.00
C ALA A 108 0.82 -13.79 3.25
N VAL A 109 1.84 -13.12 3.81
CA VAL A 109 2.50 -12.00 3.11
C VAL A 109 3.25 -12.51 1.88
N ALA A 110 4.03 -13.59 2.01
CA ALA A 110 4.84 -14.13 0.91
C ALA A 110 4.00 -14.67 -0.26
N ASN A 111 2.92 -15.39 0.03
CA ASN A 111 2.14 -16.09 -1.00
C ASN A 111 0.92 -15.30 -1.51
N THR A 112 0.53 -14.23 -0.81
CA THR A 112 -0.65 -13.42 -1.18
C THR A 112 -0.28 -11.95 -1.32
N GLY A 113 0.31 -11.33 -0.29
CA GLY A 113 0.67 -9.91 -0.31
C GLY A 113 1.71 -9.55 -1.38
N VAL A 114 2.83 -10.28 -1.45
CA VAL A 114 3.93 -10.04 -2.40
C VAL A 114 3.49 -10.23 -3.86
N PRO A 115 2.82 -11.34 -4.25
CA PRO A 115 2.29 -11.49 -5.59
C PRO A 115 1.32 -10.37 -5.97
N ALA A 116 0.46 -9.94 -5.05
CA ALA A 116 -0.48 -8.85 -5.30
C ALA A 116 0.22 -7.51 -5.55
N VAL A 117 1.28 -7.19 -4.79
CA VAL A 117 2.13 -6.00 -5.02
C VAL A 117 2.80 -6.02 -6.39
N LEU A 118 3.13 -7.20 -6.92
CA LEU A 118 3.84 -7.37 -8.19
C LEU A 118 2.93 -7.61 -9.40
N ALA A 119 1.61 -7.74 -9.18
CA ALA A 119 0.64 -8.05 -10.23
C ALA A 119 0.55 -6.95 -11.31
N TYR A 120 0.94 -5.70 -10.99
CA TYR A 120 1.01 -4.57 -11.93
C TYR A 120 1.82 -4.88 -13.20
N ARG A 121 2.77 -5.82 -13.13
CA ARG A 121 3.59 -6.23 -14.28
C ARG A 121 2.76 -6.78 -15.43
N GLN A 122 1.62 -7.39 -15.14
CA GLN A 122 0.72 -7.85 -16.18
C GLN A 122 0.16 -6.66 -16.96
N HIS A 123 -0.24 -5.57 -16.28
CA HIS A 123 -0.65 -4.33 -16.95
C HIS A 123 0.46 -3.74 -17.82
N LEU A 124 1.71 -3.74 -17.34
CA LEU A 124 2.85 -3.25 -18.14
C LEU A 124 3.08 -4.08 -19.41
N ARG A 125 3.00 -5.42 -19.32
CA ARG A 125 3.12 -6.30 -20.49
C ARG A 125 2.04 -6.00 -21.52
N SER A 126 0.80 -5.84 -21.08
CA SER A 126 -0.33 -5.50 -21.95
C SER A 126 -0.17 -4.10 -22.58
N ARG A 127 0.40 -3.13 -21.88
CA ARG A 127 0.67 -1.78 -22.44
C ARG A 127 1.75 -1.78 -23.51
N ARG A 128 2.84 -2.53 -23.31
CA ARG A 128 3.95 -2.58 -24.28
C ARG A 128 3.53 -3.14 -25.63
N GLY A 129 2.50 -3.98 -25.67
CA GLY A 129 1.91 -4.49 -26.92
C GLY A 129 0.93 -3.53 -27.62
N ALA A 130 0.41 -2.51 -26.91
CA ALA A 130 -0.64 -1.61 -27.39
C ALA A 130 -0.17 -0.15 -27.62
N GLY A 131 1.11 0.14 -27.39
CA GLY A 131 1.68 1.49 -27.42
C GLY A 131 1.64 2.22 -26.07
N ALA A 132 2.51 3.21 -25.89
CA ALA A 132 2.78 3.88 -24.61
C ALA A 132 1.61 4.73 -24.05
N ALA A 133 0.45 4.81 -24.72
CA ALA A 133 -0.63 5.74 -24.36
C ALA A 133 -1.67 5.20 -23.34
N GLY A 134 -1.48 4.01 -22.78
CA GLY A 134 -2.45 3.38 -21.87
C GLY A 134 -2.57 3.99 -20.45
N PRO A 135 -3.52 3.50 -19.63
CA PRO A 135 -3.64 3.87 -18.22
C PRO A 135 -2.40 3.44 -17.40
N THR A 136 -1.95 4.27 -16.47
CA THR A 136 -0.80 3.97 -15.61
C THR A 136 -1.17 2.87 -14.60
N PRO A 137 -0.38 1.80 -14.45
CA PRO A 137 -0.59 0.87 -13.34
C PRO A 137 -0.57 1.57 -11.99
N LEU A 138 -1.60 1.33 -11.18
CA LEU A 138 -1.68 1.78 -9.79
C LEU A 138 -1.54 0.58 -8.86
N VAL A 139 -0.55 0.64 -7.97
CA VAL A 139 -0.37 -0.35 -6.91
C VAL A 139 -0.85 0.23 -5.60
N ALA A 140 -1.77 -0.46 -4.96
CA ALA A 140 -2.50 -0.07 -3.78
C ALA A 140 -2.12 -1.01 -2.61
N VAL A 141 -1.45 -0.50 -1.57
CA VAL A 141 -0.97 -1.32 -0.44
C VAL A 141 -1.39 -0.71 0.90
N ASP A 142 -2.29 -1.36 1.62
CA ASP A 142 -2.62 -1.02 3.00
C ASP A 142 -2.26 -2.23 3.90
N GLU A 143 -1.19 -2.24 4.69
CA GLU A 143 -0.24 -1.17 5.09
C GLU A 143 1.23 -1.58 4.85
N ILE A 144 2.12 -0.61 4.61
CA ILE A 144 3.57 -0.78 4.81
C ILE A 144 3.85 -0.66 6.31
N GLY A 145 3.60 -1.76 7.01
CA GLY A 145 3.62 -1.85 8.46
C GLY A 145 4.67 -2.83 8.98
N LYS A 146 4.76 -2.90 10.31
CA LYS A 146 5.71 -3.78 10.99
C LYS A 146 5.43 -5.26 10.68
N MET A 147 4.18 -5.67 10.53
CA MET A 147 3.81 -7.08 10.32
C MET A 147 4.24 -7.58 8.94
N GLU A 148 3.99 -6.79 7.91
CA GLU A 148 4.31 -7.09 6.52
C GLU A 148 5.83 -7.07 6.30
N CYS A 149 6.52 -6.09 6.90
CA CYS A 149 7.97 -5.96 6.81
C CYS A 149 8.76 -7.07 7.52
N LEU A 150 8.12 -7.94 8.32
CA LEU A 150 8.77 -9.14 8.86
C LEU A 150 8.95 -10.23 7.79
N CYS A 151 8.18 -10.18 6.70
CA CYS A 151 8.41 -11.03 5.55
C CYS A 151 9.58 -10.49 4.73
N ALA A 152 10.63 -11.31 4.56
CA ALA A 152 11.85 -10.92 3.87
C ALA A 152 11.62 -10.44 2.43
N ASP A 153 10.59 -10.96 1.77
CA ASP A 153 10.29 -10.67 0.35
C ASP A 153 9.44 -9.40 0.17
N PHE A 154 8.79 -8.91 1.22
CA PHE A 154 7.86 -7.78 1.14
C PHE A 154 8.55 -6.46 0.78
N ALA A 155 9.57 -6.06 1.56
CA ALA A 155 10.29 -4.81 1.32
C ALA A 155 10.96 -4.79 -0.08
N PRO A 156 11.67 -5.85 -0.53
CA PRO A 156 12.17 -5.93 -1.91
C PRO A 156 11.08 -5.78 -2.97
N ALA A 157 9.91 -6.39 -2.78
CA ALA A 157 8.80 -6.28 -3.73
C ALA A 157 8.29 -4.83 -3.83
N VAL A 158 8.05 -4.17 -2.69
CA VAL A 158 7.59 -2.77 -2.66
C VAL A 158 8.66 -1.82 -3.22
N ARG A 159 9.95 -2.01 -2.92
CA ARG A 159 11.05 -1.22 -3.53
C ARG A 159 11.01 -1.33 -5.05
N ARG A 160 10.92 -2.54 -5.57
CA ARG A 160 10.89 -2.78 -7.01
C ARG A 160 9.69 -2.13 -7.69
N THR A 161 8.55 -2.05 -7.01
CA THR A 161 7.38 -1.34 -7.51
C THR A 161 7.56 0.19 -7.48
N LEU A 162 8.16 0.74 -6.43
CA LEU A 162 8.47 2.18 -6.32
C LEU A 162 9.54 2.63 -7.33
N ASP A 163 10.49 1.75 -7.66
CA ASP A 163 11.56 2.05 -8.61
C ASP A 163 11.11 1.92 -10.08
N ASP A 164 9.94 1.32 -10.34
CA ASP A 164 9.42 1.15 -11.69
C ASP A 164 8.90 2.49 -12.24
N PRO A 165 9.45 2.99 -13.37
CA PRO A 165 9.15 4.34 -13.85
C PRO A 165 7.72 4.52 -14.36
N ASP A 166 7.07 3.42 -14.72
CA ASP A 166 5.75 3.42 -15.33
C ASP A 166 4.63 3.19 -14.30
N VAL A 167 4.94 3.21 -13.00
CA VAL A 167 4.03 2.80 -11.94
C VAL A 167 3.81 3.91 -10.91
N THR A 168 2.56 4.04 -10.48
CA THR A 168 2.20 4.85 -9.30
C THR A 168 1.86 3.94 -8.13
N VAL A 169 2.29 4.32 -6.93
CA VAL A 169 1.98 3.60 -5.69
C VAL A 169 1.14 4.51 -4.80
N LEU A 170 0.02 3.98 -4.34
CA LEU A 170 -0.72 4.47 -3.18
C LEU A 170 -0.52 3.46 -2.06
N ALA A 171 0.00 3.87 -0.92
CA ALA A 171 0.07 2.98 0.23
C ALA A 171 -0.28 3.70 1.53
N THR A 172 -0.72 2.97 2.54
CA THR A 172 -0.62 3.46 3.93
C THR A 172 0.74 3.04 4.50
N VAL A 173 1.28 3.82 5.43
CA VAL A 173 2.55 3.53 6.09
C VAL A 173 2.47 3.85 7.58
N ALA A 174 3.01 2.95 8.40
CA ALA A 174 3.02 3.10 9.85
C ALA A 174 3.61 4.44 10.28
N ALA A 175 2.99 5.14 11.24
CA ALA A 175 3.45 6.45 11.71
C ALA A 175 4.89 6.40 12.25
N ALA A 176 5.22 5.34 12.98
CA ALA A 176 6.56 5.06 13.49
C ALA A 176 7.04 3.69 13.02
N GLY A 177 8.35 3.58 12.78
CA GLY A 177 9.01 2.36 12.33
C GLY A 177 10.46 2.67 11.93
N ARG A 178 11.30 1.65 11.91
CA ARG A 178 12.71 1.74 11.45
C ARG A 178 12.89 0.92 10.17
N GLY A 179 14.06 1.04 9.56
CA GLY A 179 14.41 0.27 8.38
C GLY A 179 13.53 0.68 7.20
N PHE A 180 12.86 -0.29 6.57
CA PHE A 180 12.09 -0.04 5.35
C PHE A 180 10.96 0.99 5.52
N ILE A 181 10.31 1.04 6.69
CA ILE A 181 9.23 2.00 6.97
C ILE A 181 9.74 3.46 6.94
N GLU A 182 10.93 3.70 7.48
CA GLU A 182 11.56 5.03 7.47
C GLU A 182 12.10 5.35 6.07
N GLU A 183 12.74 4.37 5.43
CA GLU A 183 13.28 4.48 4.08
C GLU A 183 12.24 4.95 3.07
N VAL A 184 11.05 4.32 3.01
CA VAL A 184 10.02 4.67 2.02
C VAL A 184 9.48 6.09 2.20
N LYS A 185 9.47 6.61 3.44
CA LYS A 185 9.00 7.98 3.74
C LYS A 185 10.00 9.04 3.30
N LEU A 186 11.28 8.70 3.24
CA LEU A 186 12.37 9.63 2.88
C LEU A 186 12.65 9.67 1.37
N ARG A 187 11.96 8.84 0.58
CA ARG A 187 12.11 8.84 -0.88
C ARG A 187 11.69 10.18 -1.47
N ARG A 188 12.51 10.68 -2.42
CA ARG A 188 12.26 11.98 -3.08
C ARG A 188 11.07 11.99 -4.03
N ASP A 189 10.64 10.81 -4.51
CA ASP A 189 9.49 10.64 -5.41
C ASP A 189 8.20 10.28 -4.66
N VAL A 190 8.20 10.34 -3.32
CA VAL A 190 7.07 9.99 -2.44
C VAL A 190 6.50 11.22 -1.75
N HIS A 191 5.17 11.38 -1.81
CA HIS A 191 4.44 12.34 -0.99
C HIS A 191 3.90 11.65 0.26
N VAL A 192 4.34 12.07 1.45
CA VAL A 192 3.77 11.57 2.70
C VAL A 192 2.61 12.46 3.13
N PHE A 193 1.38 12.00 2.93
CA PHE A 193 0.15 12.66 3.36
C PHE A 193 -0.21 12.23 4.78
N THR A 194 -0.23 13.17 5.73
CA THR A 194 -0.56 12.87 7.13
C THR A 194 -2.05 13.08 7.41
N VAL A 195 -2.74 11.99 7.73
CA VAL A 195 -4.13 12.01 8.19
C VAL A 195 -4.19 12.27 9.68
N THR A 196 -5.03 13.22 10.04
CA THR A 196 -5.39 13.58 11.41
C THR A 196 -6.90 13.50 11.56
N ARG A 197 -7.43 13.59 12.78
CA ARG A 197 -8.88 13.65 12.98
C ARG A 197 -9.51 14.88 12.33
N ALA A 198 -8.76 15.98 12.23
CA ALA A 198 -9.27 17.26 11.71
C ALA A 198 -9.42 17.27 10.18
N ASN A 199 -8.63 16.48 9.46
CA ASN A 199 -8.64 16.46 7.99
C ASN A 199 -9.12 15.14 7.40
N ARG A 200 -9.54 14.17 8.23
CA ARG A 200 -9.89 12.81 7.79
C ARG A 200 -10.96 12.81 6.70
N ASP A 201 -11.95 13.68 6.82
CA ASP A 201 -13.12 13.69 5.95
C ASP A 201 -12.79 14.29 4.57
N ASP A 202 -11.87 15.25 4.50
CA ASP A 202 -11.39 15.88 3.25
C ASP A 202 -10.18 15.16 2.63
N ALA A 203 -9.52 14.29 3.41
CA ALA A 203 -8.32 13.58 3.00
C ALA A 203 -8.49 12.74 1.71
N PRO A 204 -9.60 12.03 1.47
CA PRO A 204 -9.77 11.22 0.26
C PRO A 204 -9.63 12.05 -1.03
N ALA A 205 -10.29 13.20 -1.11
CA ALA A 205 -10.24 14.09 -2.27
C ALA A 205 -8.82 14.64 -2.47
N SER A 206 -8.14 15.00 -1.37
CA SER A 206 -6.76 15.50 -1.39
C SER A 206 -5.78 14.43 -1.88
N VAL A 207 -5.89 13.20 -1.40
CA VAL A 207 -5.07 12.06 -1.85
C VAL A 207 -5.33 11.75 -3.32
N ALA A 208 -6.59 11.72 -3.75
CA ALA A 208 -6.93 11.50 -5.16
C ALA A 208 -6.32 12.60 -6.06
N ALA A 209 -6.39 13.87 -5.65
CA ALA A 209 -5.76 14.98 -6.38
C ALA A 209 -4.24 14.83 -6.48
N LEU A 210 -3.56 14.41 -5.40
CA LEU A 210 -2.13 14.12 -5.43
C LEU A 210 -1.78 13.00 -6.41
N LEU A 211 -2.56 11.92 -6.44
CA LEU A 211 -2.36 10.82 -7.39
C LEU A 211 -2.54 11.29 -8.84
N ARG A 212 -3.53 12.13 -9.14
CA ARG A 212 -3.70 12.72 -10.49
C ARG A 212 -2.49 13.55 -10.90
N ARG A 213 -1.94 14.36 -9.99
CA ARG A 213 -0.71 15.15 -10.24
C ARG A 213 0.50 14.25 -10.45
N ALA A 214 0.62 13.18 -9.66
CA ALA A 214 1.71 12.23 -9.76
C ALA A 214 1.76 11.53 -11.13
N ARG A 215 0.59 11.17 -11.68
CA ARG A 215 0.51 10.61 -13.03
C ARG A 215 0.99 11.58 -14.11
N ALA A 216 0.70 12.87 -13.98
CA ALA A 216 1.04 13.87 -15.01
C ALA A 216 2.55 13.95 -15.28
N HIS A 217 3.38 13.43 -14.38
CA HIS A 217 4.83 13.36 -14.53
C HIS A 217 5.34 12.04 -15.14
N ILE A 218 4.49 11.03 -15.33
CA ILE A 218 4.86 9.76 -15.96
C ILE A 218 4.75 9.92 -17.49
N GLY A 219 5.90 9.93 -18.17
CA GLY A 219 6.01 10.09 -19.64
C GLY A 219 6.26 11.52 -20.13
N ALA A 220 6.66 12.45 -19.25
CA ALA A 220 7.01 13.83 -19.60
C ALA A 220 8.51 14.06 -19.88
N ASP A 221 9.31 12.98 -19.95
CA ASP A 221 10.75 12.99 -20.27
C ASP A 221 11.02 12.27 -21.60
#